data_AF-A0A6G1GF71-F1
#
_entry.id   AF-A0A6G1GF71-F1
#
_cell.length_a   1.000
_cell.length_b   1.000
_cell.length_c   1.000
_cell.angle_alpha   90.00
_cell.angle_beta   90.00
_cell.angle_gamma   90.00
#
_symmetry.space_group_name_H-M   'P 1'
#
loop_
_entity.id
_entity.type
_entity.pdbx_description
1 polymer ?
#
loop_
_entity_poly.entity_id
_entity_poly.type
_entity_poly.pdbx_seq_one_letter_code
_entity_poly.pdbx_strand_id
1 'polypeptide(L)'
;MFRSYRYHPHYSQNVRGGFRSLTYSHSIDPNKPICMNDIDGVCTDPKCKKGQHWNKMGLSDDMILVQLGTKNPGQTEDERKKWTEGLKEVVKVLRQRGVNDPELVAKEIANYRRRFLGDETRVLNL
;
A
#
# COMPACT_ATOMS: atom_id res chain seq x y z
N MET A 1 -4.24 -13.59 2.35
CA MET A 1 -4.84 -13.75 1.01
C MET A 1 -5.59 -12.51 0.48
N PHE A 2 -5.92 -11.48 1.28
CA PHE A 2 -6.67 -10.29 0.79
C PHE A 2 -5.84 -9.05 0.36
N ARG A 3 -4.52 -9.00 0.66
CA ARG A 3 -3.67 -7.81 0.39
C ARG A 3 -3.49 -7.49 -1.11
N SER A 4 -3.71 -8.47 -1.98
CA SER A 4 -3.69 -8.35 -3.44
C SER A 4 -4.81 -7.46 -3.99
N TYR A 5 -5.93 -7.33 -3.27
CA TYR A 5 -7.06 -6.51 -3.71
C TYR A 5 -6.68 -5.02 -3.94
N ARG A 6 -5.57 -4.56 -3.34
CA ARG A 6 -4.94 -3.26 -3.62
C ARG A 6 -4.64 -2.98 -5.08
N TYR A 7 -4.49 -4.02 -5.90
CA TYR A 7 -4.23 -3.86 -7.32
C TYR A 7 -5.51 -3.73 -8.17
N HIS A 8 -6.69 -3.91 -7.56
CA HIS A 8 -7.97 -3.81 -8.26
C HIS A 8 -8.22 -2.37 -8.76
N PRO A 9 -8.80 -2.18 -9.96
CA PRO A 9 -9.00 -0.85 -10.54
C PRO A 9 -9.90 0.04 -9.68
N HIS A 10 -10.90 -0.56 -9.02
CA HIS A 10 -11.81 0.13 -8.12
C HIS A 10 -11.34 0.14 -6.66
N TYR A 11 -10.09 -0.24 -6.35
CA TYR A 11 -9.63 -0.34 -4.97
C TYR A 11 -9.81 0.97 -4.17
N SER A 12 -9.33 2.10 -4.68
CA SER A 12 -9.45 3.40 -3.99
C SER A 12 -10.90 3.90 -3.87
N GLN A 13 -11.83 3.36 -4.67
CA GLN A 13 -13.25 3.68 -4.60
C GLN A 13 -13.96 2.77 -3.59
N ASN A 14 -13.64 1.47 -3.62
CA ASN A 14 -14.31 0.44 -2.82
C ASN A 14 -13.79 0.39 -1.38
N VAL A 15 -12.58 0.89 -1.13
CA VAL A 15 -11.92 0.82 0.17
C VAL A 15 -11.79 2.23 0.74
N ARG A 16 -12.56 2.50 1.81
CA ARG A 16 -12.46 3.77 2.54
C ARG A 16 -11.04 3.96 3.08
N GLY A 17 -10.48 5.15 2.83
CA GLY A 17 -9.09 5.47 3.17
C GLY A 17 -8.05 4.95 2.16
N GLY A 18 -8.48 4.34 1.05
CA GLY A 18 -7.61 3.99 -0.07
C GLY A 18 -6.46 3.07 0.32
N PHE A 19 -5.25 3.37 -0.14
CA PHE A 19 -4.07 2.55 0.18
C PHE A 19 -3.66 2.61 1.66
N ARG A 20 -4.10 3.65 2.39
CA ARG A 20 -3.90 3.82 3.84
C ARG A 20 -4.94 3.13 4.70
N SER A 21 -5.89 2.43 4.09
CA SER A 21 -6.97 1.75 4.79
C SER A 21 -6.47 0.78 5.88
N LEU A 22 -7.00 0.94 7.09
CA LEU A 22 -6.73 0.07 8.24
C LEU A 22 -7.18 -1.37 7.98
N THR A 23 -8.21 -1.58 7.14
CA THR A 23 -8.71 -2.92 6.77
C THR A 23 -7.63 -3.83 6.20
N TYR A 24 -6.64 -3.25 5.52
CA TYR A 24 -5.53 -4.00 4.91
C TYR A 24 -4.20 -3.77 5.64
N SER A 25 -4.21 -3.06 6.76
CA SER A 25 -3.00 -2.84 7.55
C SER A 25 -2.54 -4.14 8.20
N HIS A 26 -1.23 -4.27 8.32
CA HIS A 26 -0.58 -5.34 9.06
C HIS A 26 0.16 -4.82 10.29
N SER A 27 0.02 -3.52 10.59
CA SER A 27 0.56 -2.86 11.78
C SER A 27 -0.37 -2.97 12.99
N ILE A 28 -1.57 -3.52 12.81
CA ILE A 28 -2.54 -3.75 13.88
C ILE A 28 -2.17 -5.04 14.62
N ASP A 29 -1.97 -4.95 15.94
CA ASP A 29 -1.77 -6.11 16.80
C ASP A 29 -3.13 -6.54 17.40
N PRO A 30 -3.68 -7.69 17.03
CA PRO A 30 -4.97 -8.13 17.54
C PRO A 30 -4.95 -8.46 19.04
N ASN A 31 -3.78 -8.69 19.63
CA ASN A 31 -3.64 -9.05 21.05
C ASN A 31 -3.42 -7.84 21.95
N LYS A 32 -3.24 -6.64 21.38
CA LYS A 32 -3.01 -5.41 22.13
C LYS A 32 -4.30 -4.59 22.20
N PRO A 33 -4.72 -4.03 23.34
CA PRO A 33 -5.88 -3.14 23.38
C PRO A 33 -5.55 -1.76 22.80
N ILE A 34 -6.54 -1.08 22.22
CA ILE A 34 -6.42 0.32 21.79
C ILE A 34 -6.19 1.21 23.02
N CYS A 35 -5.33 2.23 22.87
CA CYS A 35 -5.08 3.19 23.94
C CYS A 35 -6.36 3.97 24.25
N MET A 36 -6.79 3.93 25.51
CA MET A 36 -7.99 4.66 25.97
C MET A 36 -7.83 6.18 25.84
N ASN A 37 -6.60 6.70 25.93
CA ASN A 37 -6.34 8.13 25.79
C ASN A 37 -6.22 8.57 24.32
N ASP A 38 -6.33 7.64 23.37
CA ASP A 38 -6.23 7.90 21.93
C ASP A 38 -7.61 7.87 21.23
N ILE A 39 -8.70 7.95 22.00
CA ILE A 39 -10.07 7.93 21.45
C ILE A 39 -10.29 9.11 20.50
N ASP A 40 -9.72 10.28 20.81
CA ASP A 40 -9.77 11.49 19.97
C ASP A 40 -8.63 11.54 18.92
N GLY A 41 -7.88 10.45 18.76
CA GLY A 41 -6.78 10.32 17.78
C GLY A 41 -5.45 10.94 18.20
N VAL A 42 -5.35 11.48 19.42
CA VAL A 42 -4.09 11.95 20.00
C VAL A 42 -3.94 11.46 21.44
N CYS A 43 -3.00 10.54 21.65
CA CYS A 43 -2.57 10.17 22.99
C CYS A 43 -1.70 11.27 23.63
N THR A 44 -2.18 11.82 24.75
CA THR A 44 -1.50 12.87 25.51
C THR A 44 -0.47 12.34 26.52
N ASP A 45 -0.40 11.02 26.74
CA ASP A 45 0.60 10.40 27.61
C ASP A 45 1.91 10.10 26.84
N PRO A 46 3.00 10.84 27.09
CA PRO A 46 4.28 10.63 26.41
C PRO A 46 4.97 9.32 26.81
N LYS A 47 4.50 8.63 27.86
CA LYS A 47 5.00 7.33 28.31
C LYS A 47 3.99 6.20 28.06
N CYS A 48 3.02 6.40 27.16
CA CYS A 48 2.05 5.36 26.83
C CYS A 48 2.75 4.14 26.21
N LYS A 49 2.91 3.07 27.00
CA LYS A 49 3.56 1.81 26.56
C LYS A 49 2.56 0.70 26.27
N LYS A 50 1.35 0.79 26.84
CA LYS A 50 0.41 -0.34 26.94
C LYS A 50 -0.63 -0.41 25.83
N GLY A 51 -1.06 0.72 25.27
CA GLY A 51 -2.06 0.75 24.20
C GLY A 51 -1.47 0.69 22.80
N GLN A 52 -2.27 0.28 21.82
CA GLN A 52 -2.02 0.55 20.40
C GLN A 52 -2.72 1.85 19.97
N HIS A 53 -2.09 2.59 19.07
CA HIS A 53 -2.50 3.94 18.67
C HIS A 53 -2.97 3.98 17.23
N TRP A 54 -4.04 4.72 16.95
CA TRP A 54 -4.65 4.77 15.62
C TRP A 54 -3.67 5.27 14.54
N ASN A 55 -2.85 6.26 14.87
CA ASN A 55 -1.83 6.80 13.96
C ASN A 55 -0.68 5.82 13.66
N LYS A 56 -0.47 4.79 14.50
CA LYS A 56 0.52 3.71 14.29
C LYS A 56 -0.10 2.46 13.68
N MET A 57 -1.42 2.32 13.74
CA MET A 57 -2.15 1.22 13.12
C MET A 57 -2.22 1.34 11.60
N GLY A 58 -2.13 2.55 11.05
CA GLY A 58 -2.02 2.79 9.61
C GLY A 58 -0.70 2.27 9.02
N LEU A 59 -0.71 1.95 7.73
CA LEU A 59 0.54 1.81 6.99
C LEU A 59 1.10 3.18 6.67
N SER A 60 2.40 3.37 6.89
CA SER A 60 3.06 4.55 6.36
C SER A 60 3.10 4.51 4.83
N ASP A 61 3.23 5.68 4.23
CA ASP A 61 3.30 5.84 2.79
C ASP A 61 4.47 5.05 2.19
N ASP A 62 5.64 5.12 2.81
CA ASP A 62 6.81 4.34 2.41
C ASP A 62 6.53 2.82 2.46
N MET A 63 5.85 2.34 3.50
CA MET A 63 5.49 0.92 3.61
C MET A 63 4.53 0.49 2.51
N ILE A 64 3.54 1.31 2.16
CA ILE A 64 2.60 1.04 1.07
C ILE A 64 3.36 0.92 -0.25
N LEU A 65 4.23 1.89 -0.55
CA LEU A 65 4.99 1.93 -1.79
C LEU A 65 5.95 0.74 -1.91
N VAL A 66 6.66 0.40 -0.83
CA VAL A 66 7.52 -0.80 -0.77
C VAL A 66 6.70 -2.05 -1.01
N GLN A 67 5.54 -2.21 -0.35
CA GLN A 67 4.70 -3.40 -0.53
C GLN A 67 4.15 -3.54 -1.95
N LEU A 68 3.78 -2.44 -2.60
CA LEU A 68 3.25 -2.45 -3.96
C LEU A 68 4.35 -2.74 -4.98
N GLY A 69 5.54 -2.17 -4.80
CA GLY A 69 6.67 -2.29 -5.73
C GLY A 69 7.45 -3.61 -5.62
N THR A 70 7.56 -4.19 -4.43
CA THR A 70 8.34 -5.43 -4.21
C THR A 70 7.64 -6.70 -4.68
N LYS A 71 6.31 -6.68 -4.80
CA LYS A 71 5.53 -7.81 -5.32
C LYS A 71 5.59 -7.88 -6.84
N ASN A 72 6.74 -8.34 -7.34
CA ASN A 72 6.97 -8.60 -8.74
C ASN A 72 6.04 -9.70 -9.26
N PRO A 73 5.19 -9.42 -10.27
CA PRO A 73 4.26 -10.40 -10.82
C PRO A 73 4.89 -11.34 -11.87
N GLY A 74 6.11 -11.08 -12.34
CA GLY A 74 6.76 -11.89 -13.39
C GLY A 74 7.00 -13.34 -12.95
N GLN A 75 6.67 -14.29 -13.83
CA GLN A 75 6.84 -15.72 -13.58
C GLN A 75 8.25 -16.17 -14.00
N THR A 76 8.75 -15.66 -15.12
CA THR A 76 10.12 -15.92 -15.60
C THR A 76 11.13 -14.88 -15.09
N GLU A 77 12.42 -15.20 -15.12
CA GLU A 77 13.48 -14.23 -14.78
C GLU A 77 13.43 -13.00 -15.69
N ASP A 78 13.16 -13.18 -16.97
CA ASP A 78 13.08 -12.09 -17.94
C ASP A 78 11.86 -11.19 -17.66
N GLU A 79 10.71 -11.77 -17.33
CA GLU A 79 9.54 -10.99 -16.90
C GLU A 79 9.82 -10.23 -15.61
N ARG A 80 10.52 -10.85 -14.64
CA ARG A 80 10.88 -10.17 -13.39
C ARG A 80 11.81 -8.99 -13.63
N LYS A 81 12.76 -9.11 -14.56
CA LYS A 81 13.63 -8.00 -14.99
C LYS A 81 12.82 -6.91 -15.66
N LYS A 82 12.00 -7.25 -16.66
CA LYS A 82 11.10 -6.31 -17.36
C LYS A 82 10.19 -5.56 -16.40
N TRP A 83 9.61 -6.25 -15.42
CA TRP A 83 8.81 -5.63 -14.36
C TRP A 83 9.60 -4.56 -13.63
N THR A 84 10.78 -4.93 -13.14
CA THR A 84 11.64 -4.07 -12.31
C THR A 84 12.10 -2.84 -13.09
N GLU A 85 12.47 -3.01 -14.36
CA GLU A 85 12.88 -1.92 -15.23
C GLU A 85 11.72 -0.96 -15.52
N GLY A 86 10.56 -1.48 -15.91
CA GLY A 86 9.40 -0.62 -16.18
C GLY A 86 8.87 0.05 -14.91
N LEU A 87 8.93 -0.59 -13.74
CA LEU A 87 8.55 0.04 -12.47
C LEU A 87 9.47 1.22 -12.14
N LYS A 88 10.79 1.10 -12.40
CA LYS A 88 11.73 2.21 -12.24
C LYS A 88 11.36 3.38 -13.16
N GLU A 89 10.98 3.12 -14.40
CA GLU A 89 10.56 4.17 -15.34
C GLU A 89 9.25 4.84 -14.90
N VAL A 90 8.26 4.07 -14.41
CA VAL A 90 7.02 4.63 -13.84
C VAL A 90 7.34 5.60 -12.69
N VAL A 91 8.16 5.17 -11.73
CA VAL A 91 8.55 6.03 -10.58
C VAL A 91 9.31 7.27 -11.04
N LYS A 92 10.20 7.14 -12.03
CA LYS A 92 10.94 8.26 -12.60
C LYS A 92 10.01 9.28 -13.27
N VAL A 93 9.06 8.82 -14.09
CA VAL A 93 8.07 9.69 -14.74
C VAL A 93 7.22 10.43 -13.71
N LEU A 94 6.81 9.77 -12.63
CA LEU A 94 6.06 10.42 -11.55
C LEU A 94 6.87 11.54 -10.89
N ARG A 95 8.15 11.28 -10.58
CA ARG A 95 9.07 12.28 -10.02
C ARG A 95 9.25 13.47 -10.97
N GLN A 96 9.44 13.22 -12.26
CA GLN A 96 9.59 14.28 -13.27
C GLN A 96 8.34 15.16 -13.41
N ARG A 97 7.15 14.58 -13.18
CA ARG A 97 5.88 15.30 -13.16
C ARG A 97 5.60 16.01 -11.83
N GLY A 98 6.51 15.93 -10.86
CA GLY A 98 6.33 16.52 -9.52
C GLY A 98 5.26 15.82 -8.68
N VAL A 99 4.93 14.56 -9.01
CA VAL A 99 3.95 13.79 -8.23
C VAL A 99 4.59 13.29 -6.95
N ASN A 100 4.18 13.89 -5.84
CA ASN A 100 4.65 13.52 -4.50
C ASN A 100 3.55 12.92 -3.62
N ASP A 101 2.28 12.89 -4.06
CA ASP A 101 1.18 12.27 -3.31
C ASP A 101 1.32 10.74 -3.33
N PRO A 102 1.54 10.10 -2.16
CA PRO A 102 1.73 8.66 -2.11
C PRO A 102 0.51 7.83 -2.51
N GLU A 103 -0.72 8.37 -2.38
CA GLU A 103 -1.92 7.70 -2.87
C GLU A 103 -1.89 7.59 -4.40
N LEU A 104 -1.51 8.69 -5.07
CA LEU A 104 -1.39 8.74 -6.52
C LEU A 104 -0.24 7.85 -7.01
N VAL A 105 0.91 7.86 -6.32
CA VAL A 105 2.03 6.97 -6.65
C VAL A 105 1.62 5.50 -6.50
N ALA A 106 0.96 5.14 -5.41
CA ALA A 106 0.44 3.79 -5.18
C ALA A 106 -0.55 3.35 -6.27
N LYS A 107 -1.47 4.25 -6.65
CA LYS A 107 -2.41 4.03 -7.76
C LYS A 107 -1.67 3.77 -9.06
N GLU A 108 -0.65 4.55 -9.39
CA GLU A 108 0.11 4.37 -10.64
C GLU A 108 0.92 3.08 -10.67
N ILE A 109 1.48 2.65 -9.53
CA ILE A 109 2.12 1.32 -9.42
C ILE A 109 1.08 0.21 -9.67
N ALA A 110 -0.12 0.33 -9.09
CA ALA A 110 -1.20 -0.64 -9.32
C ALA A 110 -1.66 -0.64 -10.80
N ASN A 111 -1.80 0.54 -11.42
CA ASN A 111 -2.12 0.69 -12.83
C ASN A 111 -1.05 0.05 -13.72
N TYR A 112 0.22 0.23 -13.39
CA TYR A 112 1.33 -0.39 -14.12
C TYR A 112 1.29 -1.92 -13.98
N ARG A 113 1.01 -2.46 -12.79
CA ARG A 113 0.84 -3.91 -12.59
C ARG A 113 -0.21 -4.52 -13.51
N ARG A 114 -1.37 -3.88 -13.62
CA ARG A 114 -2.46 -4.34 -14.49
C ARG A 114 -2.06 -4.33 -15.96
N ARG A 115 -1.45 -3.24 -16.42
CA ARG A 115 -0.91 -3.11 -17.78
C ARG A 115 0.13 -4.18 -18.09
N PHE A 116 1.05 -4.44 -17.15
CA PHE A 116 2.07 -5.48 -17.29
C PHE A 116 1.48 -6.88 -17.43
N LEU A 117 0.43 -7.19 -16.66
CA LEU A 117 -0.25 -8.49 -16.69
C LEU A 117 -1.25 -8.64 -17.85
N GLY A 118 -1.59 -7.54 -18.54
CA GLY A 118 -2.60 -7.55 -19.60
C GLY A 118 -4.03 -7.81 -19.13
N ASP A 119 -4.29 -7.74 -17.81
CA ASP A 119 -5.60 -8.00 -17.21
C ASP A 119 -5.88 -6.95 -16.13
N GLU A 120 -6.95 -6.20 -16.33
CA GLU A 120 -7.34 -5.13 -15.41
C GLU A 120 -7.93 -5.65 -14.09
N THR A 121 -8.48 -6.84 -14.05
CA THR A 121 -9.15 -7.37 -12.85
C THR A 121 -8.26 -8.32 -12.06
N ARG A 122 -7.15 -8.79 -12.65
CA ARG A 122 -6.23 -9.74 -12.02
C ARG A 122 -5.49 -9.17 -10.82
N VAL A 123 -6.03 -9.49 -9.65
CA VAL A 123 -5.41 -9.17 -8.35
C VAL A 123 -4.47 -10.27 -7.86
N LEU A 124 -4.74 -11.53 -8.18
CA LEU A 124 -3.91 -12.66 -7.77
C LEU A 124 -2.81 -12.95 -8.79
N ASN A 125 -1.64 -13.33 -8.29
CA ASN A 125 -0.58 -13.91 -9.11
C ASN A 125 -0.57 -15.43 -8.83
N LEU A 126 -1.49 -16.13 -9.47
CA LEU A 126 -1.53 -17.60 -9.55
C LEU A 126 -0.97 -18.03 -10.89
#